data_AF-A0A401QKH8-F1
#
_entry.id   AF-A0A401QKH8-F1
#
_cell.length_a   1.000
_cell.length_b   1.000
_cell.length_c   1.000
_cell.angle_alpha   90.00
_cell.angle_beta   90.00
_cell.angle_gamma   90.00
#
_symmetry.space_group_name_H-M   'P 1'
#
loop_
_entity.id
_entity.type
_entity.pdbx_description
1 polymer ?
#
loop_
_entity_poly.entity_id
_entity_poly.type
_entity_poly.pdbx_seq_one_letter_code
_entity_poly.pdbx_strand_id
1 'polypeptide(L)'
;NVAWMHLLAARALQKWPKVLGGQVYFCYDDSPFMSYEDFDMEFLGPAGFRMVGQKPPLPFFLLYMLALLSELLQWILQPLMNFTPTLNRYTLSIVTTAFTVQTDKAARHFGYQPLVPWAQSRARTAAWIRGLDKASSKMQ
;
A
#
# COMPACT_ATOMS: atom_id res chain seq x y z
N ASN A 1 -4.43 1.25 -12.43
CA ASN A 1 -5.57 0.43 -11.98
C ASN A 1 -6.66 1.25 -11.28
N VAL A 2 -6.35 2.00 -10.21
CA VAL A 2 -7.36 2.83 -9.50
C VAL A 2 -8.04 3.86 -10.40
N ALA A 3 -7.27 4.68 -11.13
CA ALA A 3 -7.83 5.65 -12.07
C ALA A 3 -8.71 4.99 -13.16
N TRP A 4 -8.31 3.79 -13.62
CA TRP A 4 -9.09 2.99 -14.57
C TRP A 4 -10.42 2.52 -13.97
N MET A 5 -10.43 2.07 -12.70
CA MET A 5 -11.65 1.76 -11.98
C MET A 5 -12.59 2.96 -11.93
N HIS A 6 -12.07 4.14 -11.58
CA HIS A 6 -12.88 5.36 -11.51
C HIS A 6 -13.51 5.71 -12.85
N LEU A 7 -12.77 5.55 -13.97
CA LEU A 7 -13.32 5.79 -15.29
C LEU A 7 -14.47 4.81 -15.62
N LEU A 8 -14.31 3.53 -15.32
CA LEU A 8 -15.36 2.53 -15.52
C LEU A 8 -16.58 2.81 -14.64
N ALA A 9 -16.35 3.11 -13.36
CA ALA A 9 -17.40 3.46 -12.41
C ALA A 9 -18.17 4.71 -12.85
N ALA A 10 -17.48 5.76 -13.31
CA ALA A 10 -18.12 6.98 -13.81
C ALA A 10 -19.02 6.70 -15.02
N ARG A 11 -18.55 5.90 -15.99
CA ARG A 11 -19.33 5.50 -17.18
C ARG A 11 -20.54 4.65 -16.78
N ALA A 12 -20.38 3.73 -15.84
CA ALA A 12 -21.46 2.88 -15.37
C ALA A 12 -22.48 3.64 -14.52
N LEU A 13 -22.04 4.62 -13.73
CA LEU A 13 -22.91 5.45 -12.89
C LEU A 13 -23.86 6.30 -13.73
N GLN A 14 -23.42 6.78 -14.90
CA GLN A 14 -24.28 7.49 -15.85
C GLN A 14 -25.40 6.60 -16.40
N LYS A 15 -25.12 5.31 -16.63
CA LYS A 15 -26.08 4.35 -17.20
C LYS A 15 -26.99 3.73 -16.14
N TRP A 16 -26.45 3.46 -14.96
CA TRP A 16 -27.10 2.67 -13.90
C TRP A 16 -26.98 3.35 -12.52
N PRO A 17 -27.46 4.60 -12.36
CA PRO A 17 -27.27 5.38 -11.14
C PRO A 17 -27.92 4.71 -9.91
N LYS A 18 -29.03 4.00 -10.08
CA LYS A 18 -29.71 3.27 -8.99
C LYS A 18 -28.90 2.09 -8.46
N VAL A 19 -28.06 1.48 -9.29
CA VAL A 19 -27.24 0.33 -8.92
C VAL A 19 -25.94 0.79 -8.28
N LEU A 20 -25.30 1.83 -8.83
CA LEU A 20 -23.99 2.29 -8.37
C LEU A 20 -24.03 3.37 -7.28
N GLY A 21 -25.12 4.15 -7.19
CA GLY A 21 -25.26 5.23 -6.22
C GLY A 21 -25.17 4.73 -4.77
N GLY A 22 -24.35 5.40 -3.96
CA GLY A 22 -24.15 5.07 -2.54
C GLY A 22 -23.37 3.77 -2.29
N GLN A 23 -22.89 3.08 -3.32
CA GLN A 23 -22.14 1.85 -3.18
C GLN A 23 -20.66 2.10 -2.92
N VAL A 24 -20.08 1.30 -2.03
CA VAL A 24 -18.62 1.21 -1.81
C VAL A 24 -18.03 0.07 -2.64
N TYR A 25 -16.84 0.30 -3.21
CA TYR A 25 -16.10 -0.66 -4.04
C TYR A 25 -14.63 -0.66 -3.65
N PHE A 26 -14.00 -1.83 -3.67
CA PHE A 26 -12.56 -1.98 -3.51
C PHE A 26 -11.90 -2.13 -4.87
N CYS A 27 -10.73 -1.51 -5.05
CA CYS A 27 -9.92 -1.61 -6.26
C CYS A 27 -8.72 -2.53 -6.00
N TYR A 28 -8.87 -3.82 -6.25
CA TYR A 28 -7.79 -4.79 -6.13
C TYR A 28 -7.18 -5.14 -7.49
N ASP A 29 -5.90 -5.46 -7.52
CA ASP A 29 -5.12 -5.74 -8.74
C ASP A 29 -4.67 -7.20 -8.87
N ASP A 30 -5.27 -8.10 -8.09
CA ASP A 30 -4.96 -9.53 -8.01
C ASP A 30 -3.50 -9.81 -7.59
N SER A 31 -2.90 -8.87 -6.84
CA SER A 31 -1.68 -9.13 -6.09
C SER A 31 -1.87 -10.35 -5.16
N PRO A 32 -0.79 -11.06 -4.82
CA PRO A 32 -0.89 -12.22 -3.96
C PRO A 32 -1.24 -11.80 -2.53
N PHE A 33 -1.96 -12.68 -1.82
CA PHE A 33 -2.24 -12.49 -0.40
C PHE A 33 -1.02 -12.88 0.44
N MET A 34 -0.46 -11.92 1.15
CA MET A 34 0.71 -12.11 2.00
C MET A 34 0.81 -10.99 3.05
N SER A 35 1.75 -11.13 3.99
CA SER A 35 2.04 -10.07 4.95
C SER A 35 2.60 -8.82 4.23
N TYR A 36 2.53 -7.66 4.89
CA TYR A 36 3.09 -6.42 4.35
C TYR A 36 4.59 -6.55 4.05
N GLU A 37 5.33 -7.20 4.95
CA GLU A 37 6.77 -7.44 4.79
C GLU A 37 7.07 -8.34 3.59
N ASP A 38 6.35 -9.46 3.46
CA ASP A 38 6.51 -10.38 2.33
C ASP A 38 6.17 -9.70 0.99
N PHE A 39 5.13 -8.86 0.99
CA PHE A 39 4.72 -8.08 -0.18
C PHE A 39 5.81 -7.11 -0.62
N ASP A 40 6.40 -6.36 0.31
CA ASP A 40 7.49 -5.43 -0.01
C ASP A 40 8.70 -6.17 -0.59
N MET A 41 8.99 -7.38 -0.10
CA MET A 41 10.10 -8.20 -0.59
C MET A 41 9.93 -8.71 -2.03
N GLU A 42 8.71 -8.75 -2.57
CA GLU A 42 8.48 -9.06 -3.99
C GLU A 42 9.19 -8.08 -4.94
N PHE A 43 9.45 -6.85 -4.48
CA PHE A 43 10.13 -5.82 -5.27
C PHE A 43 11.53 -5.50 -4.73
N LEU A 44 11.71 -5.52 -3.41
CA LEU A 44 12.99 -5.20 -2.75
C LEU A 44 13.99 -6.35 -2.83
N GLY A 45 13.55 -7.61 -2.72
CA GLY A 45 14.43 -8.77 -2.83
C GLY A 45 15.25 -8.80 -4.12
N PRO A 46 14.62 -8.63 -5.30
CA PRO A 46 15.33 -8.49 -6.57
C PRO A 46 16.28 -7.30 -6.67
N ALA A 47 16.18 -6.31 -5.77
CA ALA A 47 17.09 -5.17 -5.69
C ALA A 47 18.24 -5.38 -4.67
N GLY A 48 18.36 -6.57 -4.09
CA GLY A 48 19.46 -6.94 -3.19
C GLY A 48 19.14 -6.77 -1.70
N PHE A 49 17.95 -6.29 -1.35
CA PHE A 49 17.51 -6.21 0.03
C PHE A 49 17.20 -7.61 0.58
N ARG A 50 17.37 -7.79 1.89
CA ARG A 50 17.03 -9.03 2.61
C ARG A 50 16.35 -8.65 3.91
N MET A 51 15.30 -9.40 4.28
CA MET A 51 14.73 -9.25 5.61
C MET A 51 15.72 -9.72 6.67
N VAL A 52 15.77 -9.01 7.79
CA VAL A 52 16.56 -9.41 8.96
C VAL A 52 15.70 -10.34 9.82
N GLY A 53 15.72 -11.62 9.49
CA GLY A 53 14.92 -12.65 10.17
C GLY A 53 13.47 -12.75 9.67
N GLN A 54 12.69 -13.63 10.29
CA GLN A 54 11.26 -13.89 9.98
C GLN A 54 10.29 -13.18 10.94
N LYS A 55 10.82 -12.43 11.92
CA LYS A 55 10.04 -11.77 12.96
C LYS A 55 10.56 -10.35 13.14
N PRO A 56 9.71 -9.40 13.55
CA PRO A 56 10.17 -8.08 13.94
C PRO A 56 11.32 -8.21 14.95
N PRO A 57 12.41 -7.46 14.80
CA PRO A 57 13.54 -7.52 15.73
C PRO A 57 13.14 -7.06 17.14
N LEU A 58 11.99 -6.40 17.28
CA LEU A 58 11.47 -5.85 18.52
C LEU A 58 10.10 -6.48 18.87
N PRO A 59 9.86 -6.83 20.15
CA PRO A 59 8.54 -7.17 20.65
C PRO A 59 7.50 -6.08 20.33
N PHE A 60 6.26 -6.50 20.02
CA PHE A 60 5.15 -5.60 19.69
C PHE A 60 4.94 -4.50 20.74
N PHE A 61 5.07 -4.81 22.04
CA PHE A 61 4.94 -3.83 23.11
C PHE A 61 5.91 -2.65 22.96
N LEU A 62 7.17 -2.91 22.59
CA LEU A 62 8.15 -1.85 22.38
C LEU A 62 7.79 -1.00 21.16
N LEU A 63 7.37 -1.63 20.06
CA LEU A 63 6.91 -0.91 18.86
C LEU A 63 5.69 -0.03 19.17
N TYR A 64 4.76 -0.53 19.97
CA TYR A 64 3.59 0.22 20.41
C TYR A 64 3.98 1.42 21.30
N MET A 65 4.93 1.24 22.22
CA MET A 65 5.45 2.34 23.03
C MET A 65 6.16 3.41 22.20
N LEU A 66 6.94 3.01 21.20
CA LEU A 66 7.58 3.94 20.26
C LEU A 66 6.52 4.72 19.46
N ALA A 67 5.50 4.03 18.95
CA ALA A 67 4.39 4.65 18.23
C ALA A 67 3.64 5.69 19.09
N LEU A 68 3.40 5.38 20.37
CA LEU A 68 2.79 6.32 21.32
C LEU A 68 3.68 7.54 21.57
N LEU A 69 4.99 7.33 21.76
CA LEU A 69 5.94 8.42 21.97
C LEU A 69 6.02 9.34 20.73
N SER A 70 6.01 8.76 19.53
CA SER A 70 6.00 9.50 18.28
C SER A 70 4.73 10.34 18.10
N GLU A 71 3.56 9.83 18.49
CA GLU A 71 2.31 10.60 18.50
C GLU A 71 2.33 11.74 19.54
N LEU A 72 2.87 11.48 20.74
CA LEU A 72 3.04 12.51 21.76
C LEU A 72 3.98 13.63 21.27
N LEU A 73 5.11 13.23 20.66
CA LEU A 73 6.07 14.18 20.10
C LEU A 73 5.43 14.98 18.95
N GLN A 74 4.64 14.32 18.10
CA GLN A 74 3.85 15.02 17.09
C GLN A 74 2.95 16.05 17.74
N TRP A 75 2.16 15.69 18.74
CA TRP A 75 1.26 16.63 19.39
C TRP A 75 1.99 17.85 20.00
N ILE A 76 3.17 17.65 20.58
CA ILE A 76 4.01 18.73 21.14
C ILE A 76 4.61 19.61 20.03
N LEU A 77 5.08 19.01 18.93
CA LEU A 77 5.78 19.72 17.87
C LEU A 77 4.86 20.35 16.83
N GLN A 78 3.65 19.82 16.63
CA GLN A 78 2.65 20.33 15.69
C GLN A 78 2.40 21.85 15.77
N PRO A 79 2.32 22.49 16.96
CA PRO A 79 2.17 23.94 17.04
C PRO A 79 3.41 24.73 16.56
N LEU A 80 4.60 24.12 16.55
CA LEU A 80 5.85 24.77 16.13
C LEU A 80 6.23 24.43 14.68
N MET A 81 5.94 23.20 14.24
CA MET A 81 6.32 22.70 12.93
C MET A 81 5.46 21.49 12.51
N ASN A 82 5.31 21.30 11.19
CA ASN A 82 4.61 20.14 10.64
C ASN A 82 5.45 18.87 10.78
N PHE A 83 5.45 18.28 11.98
CA PHE A 83 6.06 16.98 12.24
C PHE A 83 5.09 15.85 11.89
N THR A 84 5.49 14.97 10.97
CA THR A 84 4.71 13.79 10.55
C THR A 84 5.49 12.53 10.90
N PRO A 85 5.19 11.87 12.04
CA PRO A 85 5.91 10.66 12.44
C PRO A 85 5.58 9.52 11.47
N THR A 86 6.64 8.83 11.01
CA THR A 86 6.51 7.63 10.18
C THR A 86 5.90 6.47 10.96
N LEU A 87 6.34 6.30 12.21
CA LEU A 87 5.78 5.34 13.15
C LEU A 87 4.75 6.01 14.07
N ASN A 88 3.50 5.61 13.94
CA ASN A 88 2.40 5.95 14.86
C ASN A 88 1.50 4.71 14.98
N ARG A 89 0.49 4.74 15.85
CA ARG A 89 -0.35 3.55 16.11
C ARG A 89 -1.13 3.11 14.88
N TYR A 90 -1.52 4.06 14.02
CA TYR A 90 -2.19 3.76 12.76
C TYR A 90 -1.23 3.01 11.82
N THR A 91 -0.03 3.53 11.57
CA THR A 91 0.97 2.85 10.74
C THR A 91 1.30 1.47 11.30
N LEU A 92 1.51 1.36 12.63
CA LEU A 92 1.79 0.10 13.30
C LEU A 92 0.68 -0.93 13.06
N SER A 93 -0.59 -0.52 13.26
CA SER A 93 -1.75 -1.39 13.01
C SER A 93 -1.81 -1.90 11.58
N ILE A 94 -1.56 -1.02 10.59
CA ILE A 94 -1.56 -1.38 9.17
C ILE A 94 -0.46 -2.40 8.85
N VAL A 95 0.77 -2.17 9.31
CA VAL A 95 1.88 -3.09 8.98
C VAL A 95 1.80 -4.42 9.72
N THR A 96 1.17 -4.47 10.90
CA THR A 96 1.01 -5.71 11.67
C THR A 96 -0.24 -6.51 11.33
N THR A 97 -1.18 -5.94 10.56
CA THR A 97 -2.47 -6.57 10.26
C THR A 97 -2.58 -6.85 8.77
N ALA A 98 -2.47 -8.12 8.40
CA ALA A 98 -2.80 -8.55 7.04
C ALA A 98 -4.33 -8.44 6.83
N PHE A 99 -4.74 -7.76 5.76
CA PHE A 99 -6.15 -7.66 5.38
C PHE A 99 -6.32 -8.08 3.91
N THR A 100 -7.51 -8.59 3.59
CA THR A 100 -7.91 -8.92 2.22
C THR A 100 -9.03 -8.00 1.79
N VAL A 101 -9.08 -7.72 0.48
CA VAL A 101 -10.20 -7.02 -0.14
C VAL A 101 -10.68 -7.80 -1.34
N GLN A 102 -11.99 -7.85 -1.54
CA GLN A 102 -12.59 -8.47 -2.71
C GLN A 102 -13.14 -7.41 -3.67
N THR A 103 -12.87 -7.61 -4.96
CA THR A 103 -13.26 -6.70 -6.05
C THR A 103 -14.42 -7.24 -6.90
N ASP A 104 -14.99 -8.37 -6.47
CA ASP A 104 -16.11 -9.05 -7.14
C ASP A 104 -17.30 -8.12 -7.42
N LYS A 105 -17.61 -7.20 -6.49
CA LYS A 105 -18.70 -6.24 -6.65
C LYS A 105 -18.47 -5.28 -7.81
N ALA A 106 -17.23 -4.80 -7.98
CA ALA A 106 -16.87 -3.90 -9.07
C ALA A 106 -16.86 -4.65 -10.41
N ALA A 107 -16.36 -5.89 -10.43
CA ALA A 107 -16.42 -6.76 -11.59
C ALA A 107 -17.88 -7.01 -12.02
N ARG A 108 -18.77 -7.31 -11.08
CA ARG A 108 -20.20 -7.55 -11.36
C ARG A 108 -20.96 -6.30 -11.81
N HIS A 109 -20.75 -5.16 -11.14
CA HIS A 109 -21.55 -3.96 -11.40
C HIS A 109 -21.11 -3.20 -12.66
N PHE A 110 -19.82 -3.21 -12.98
CA PHE A 110 -19.30 -2.42 -14.08
C PHE A 110 -18.10 -3.04 -14.81
N GLY A 111 -17.91 -4.36 -14.68
CA GLY A 111 -16.93 -5.11 -15.47
C GLY A 111 -15.48 -4.74 -15.15
N TYR A 112 -15.19 -4.30 -13.93
CA TYR A 112 -13.81 -3.97 -13.56
C TYR A 112 -12.89 -5.19 -13.70
N GLN A 113 -11.78 -4.96 -14.39
CA GLN A 113 -10.59 -5.80 -14.41
C GLN A 113 -9.36 -4.87 -14.35
N PRO A 114 -8.28 -5.26 -13.66
CA PRO A 114 -7.05 -4.45 -13.60
C PRO A 114 -6.51 -4.19 -15.01
N LEU A 115 -6.26 -2.92 -15.34
CA LEU A 115 -5.70 -2.55 -16.65
C LEU A 115 -4.24 -3.01 -16.79
N VAL A 116 -3.50 -2.99 -15.68
CA VAL A 116 -2.13 -3.45 -15.59
C VAL A 116 -2.13 -4.69 -14.68
N PRO A 117 -1.86 -5.90 -15.20
CA PRO A 117 -1.81 -7.10 -14.39
C PRO A 117 -0.71 -7.04 -13.33
N TRP A 118 -0.94 -7.70 -12.19
CA TRP A 118 0.02 -7.79 -11.09
C TRP A 118 1.46 -8.08 -11.56
N ALA A 119 1.66 -9.13 -12.36
CA ALA A 119 2.99 -9.54 -12.81
C ALA A 119 3.73 -8.42 -13.57
N GLN A 120 3.01 -7.65 -14.38
CA GLN A 120 3.57 -6.51 -15.11
C GLN A 120 3.89 -5.34 -14.16
N SER A 121 2.99 -5.03 -13.23
CA SER A 121 3.21 -4.01 -12.20
C SER A 121 4.45 -4.34 -11.37
N ARG A 122 4.56 -5.58 -10.88
CA ARG A 122 5.71 -6.10 -10.12
C ARG A 122 7.02 -5.94 -10.87
N ALA A 123 7.06 -6.39 -12.13
CA ALA A 123 8.27 -6.29 -12.94
C ALA A 123 8.73 -4.83 -13.15
N ARG A 124 7.79 -3.92 -13.43
CA ARG A 124 8.07 -2.49 -13.64
C ARG A 124 8.57 -1.82 -12.37
N THR A 125 7.90 -2.04 -11.24
CA THR A 125 8.29 -1.48 -9.94
C THR A 125 9.66 -1.98 -9.51
N ALA A 126 9.92 -3.29 -9.59
CA ALA A 126 11.24 -3.84 -9.25
C ALA A 126 12.36 -3.29 -10.16
N ALA A 127 12.08 -3.08 -11.45
CA ALA A 127 13.05 -2.46 -12.38
C ALA A 127 13.33 -1.00 -12.01
N TRP A 128 12.31 -0.24 -11.64
CA TRP A 128 12.47 1.15 -11.19
C TRP A 128 13.30 1.24 -9.91
N ILE A 129 13.03 0.41 -8.90
CA ILE A 129 13.80 0.37 -7.64
C ILE A 129 15.29 0.10 -7.92
N ARG A 130 15.60 -0.91 -8.74
CA ARG A 130 16.99 -1.18 -9.15
C ARG A 130 17.64 -0.01 -9.90
N GLY A 131 16.84 0.81 -10.58
CA GLY A 131 17.30 2.01 -11.26
C GLY A 131 17.71 3.13 -10.31
N LEU A 132 17.07 3.24 -9.13
CA LEU A 132 17.39 4.25 -8.12
C LEU A 132 18.81 4.07 -7.59
N ASP A 133 19.23 2.83 -7.34
CA ASP A 133 20.58 2.51 -6.84
C ASP A 133 21.67 2.94 -7.84
N LYS A 134 21.42 2.67 -9.14
CA LYS A 134 22.33 3.08 -10.23
C LYS A 134 22.41 4.61 -10.41
N ALA A 135 21.32 5.33 -10.16
CA ALA A 135 21.31 6.79 -10.22
C ALA A 135 22.07 7.40 -9.03
N SER A 136 21.91 6.83 -7.83
CA SER A 136 22.61 7.24 -6.61
C SER A 136 24.13 7.02 -6.73
N SER A 137 24.56 5.87 -7.27
CA SER A 137 25.98 5.54 -7.50
C SER A 137 26.66 6.40 -8.57
N LYS A 138 25.91 7.08 -9.45
CA LYS A 138 26.47 7.98 -10.48
C LYS A 138 26.60 9.44 -10.00
N MET A 139 26.03 9.77 -8.84
CA MET A 139 26.06 11.11 -8.27
C MET A 139 27.14 11.29 -7.19
N GLN A 140 27.86 10.20 -6.87
CA GLN A 140 29.11 10.18 -6.11
C GLN A 140 30.29 10.10 -7.07
#